data_AF-A0A084EEF6-F1
#
_entry.id   AF-A0A084EEF6-F1
#
_cell.length_a   1.000
_cell.length_b   1.000
_cell.length_c   1.000
_cell.angle_alpha   90.00
_cell.angle_beta   90.00
_cell.angle_gamma   90.00
#
_symmetry.space_group_name_H-M   'P 1'
#
loop_
_entity.id
_entity.type
_entity.pdbx_description
1 polymer ?
#
loop_
_entity_poly.entity_id
_entity_poly.type
_entity_poly.pdbx_seq_one_letter_code
_entity_poly.pdbx_strand_id
1 'polypeptide(L)' 'MRFVMSETPDEKKARLAQALRDNLRRRKAQSRDVAREGAEPTPAPESSKD' A
#
# COMPACT_ATOMS: atom_id res chain seq x y z
N MET A 1 -30.93 -6.64 -21.10
CA MET A 1 -30.15 -5.38 -21.05
C MET A 1 -28.77 -5.65 -20.48
N ARG A 2 -27.71 -5.55 -21.27
CA ARG A 2 -26.32 -5.57 -20.77
C ARG A 2 -25.94 -4.11 -20.50
N PHE A 3 -25.97 -3.69 -19.25
CA PHE A 3 -25.49 -2.37 -18.85
C PHE A 3 -23.99 -2.32 -19.12
N VAL A 4 -23.60 -1.62 -20.18
CA VAL A 4 -22.24 -1.12 -20.32
C VAL A 4 -22.07 -0.10 -19.22
N MET A 5 -21.54 -0.54 -18.07
CA MET A 5 -20.98 0.35 -17.06
C MET A 5 -19.85 1.09 -17.77
N SER A 6 -20.17 2.23 -18.36
CA SER A 6 -19.20 3.12 -18.99
C SER A 6 -18.37 3.70 -17.87
N GLU A 7 -17.36 2.95 -17.43
CA GLU A 7 -16.43 3.38 -16.39
C GLU A 7 -15.82 4.69 -16.83
N THR A 8 -16.21 5.74 -16.11
CA THR A 8 -15.66 7.06 -16.36
C THR A 8 -14.13 7.01 -16.15
N PRO A 9 -13.36 7.86 -16.85
CA PRO A 9 -11.91 7.92 -16.64
C PRO A 9 -11.52 8.06 -15.16
N ASP A 10 -12.36 8.69 -14.35
CA ASP A 10 -12.13 8.87 -12.92
C ASP A 10 -12.38 7.60 -12.10
N GLU A 11 -13.37 6.79 -12.45
CA GLU A 11 -13.57 5.45 -11.86
C GLU A 11 -12.37 4.54 -12.14
N LYS A 12 -11.80 4.60 -13.34
CA LYS A 12 -10.59 3.84 -13.69
C LYS A 12 -9.39 4.28 -12.85
N LYS A 13 -9.20 5.59 -12.67
CA LYS A 13 -8.15 6.13 -11.79
C LYS A 13 -8.37 5.72 -10.34
N ALA A 14 -9.61 5.78 -9.84
CA ALA A 14 -9.94 5.38 -8.47
C ALA A 14 -9.63 3.90 -8.24
N ARG A 15 -10.01 3.03 -9.17
CA ARG A 15 -9.70 1.60 -9.12
C ARG A 15 -8.19 1.35 -9.17
N LEU A 16 -7.48 2.04 -10.06
CA LEU A 16 -6.02 1.90 -10.17
C LEU A 16 -5.32 2.35 -8.87
N ALA A 17 -5.72 3.49 -8.31
CA ALA A 17 -5.18 3.99 -7.04
C ALA A 17 -5.44 2.99 -5.90
N GLN A 18 -6.63 2.40 -5.85
CA GLN A 18 -6.96 1.37 -4.87
C GLN A 18 -6.08 0.11 -5.05
N ALA A 19 -5.94 -0.39 -6.28
CA ALA A 19 -5.10 -1.53 -6.59
C ALA A 19 -3.62 -1.29 -6.22
N LEU A 20 -3.11 -0.08 -6.47
CA LEU A 20 -1.75 0.32 -6.07
C LEU A 20 -1.58 0.35 -4.55
N ARG A 21 -2.54 0.90 -3.81
CA ARG A 21 -2.54 0.87 -2.33
C ARG A 21 -2.52 -0.56 -1.80
N ASP A 22 -3.35 -1.43 -2.36
CA ASP A 22 -3.42 -2.83 -1.96
C ASP A 22 -2.13 -3.58 -2.32
N ASN A 23 -1.53 -3.32 -3.49
CA ASN A 23 -0.27 -3.92 -3.90
C ASN A 23 0.88 -3.48 -2.97
N LEU A 24 0.96 -2.18 -2.65
CA LEU A 24 1.93 -1.66 -1.69
C LEU A 24 1.73 -2.26 -0.29
N ARG A 25 0.49 -2.43 0.16
CA ARG A 25 0.19 -3.07 1.45
C ARG A 25 0.68 -4.52 1.46
N ARG A 26 0.40 -5.30 0.40
CA ARG A 26 0.87 -6.69 0.27
C ARG A 26 2.39 -6.76 0.23
N ARG A 27 3.05 -5.90 -0.55
CA ARG A 27 4.53 -5.83 -0.60
C ARG A 27 5.11 -5.47 0.76
N LYS A 28 4.52 -4.51 1.47
CA LYS A 28 4.94 -4.16 2.84
C LYS A 28 4.70 -5.31 3.81
N ALA A 29 3.62 -6.07 3.69
CA ALA A 29 3.38 -7.25 4.53
C ALA A 29 4.43 -8.33 4.25
N GLN A 30 4.66 -8.67 2.97
CA GLN A 30 5.71 -9.61 2.56
C GLN A 30 7.10 -9.16 3.01
N SER A 31 7.44 -7.89 2.78
CA SER A 31 8.70 -7.32 3.24
C SER A 31 8.76 -7.18 4.75
N ARG A 32 7.65 -7.02 5.48
CA ARG A 32 7.67 -7.03 6.95
C ARG A 32 7.78 -8.42 7.51
N ASP A 33 7.24 -9.46 6.87
CA ASP A 33 7.49 -10.83 7.32
C ASP A 33 8.97 -11.18 7.10
N VAL A 34 9.54 -10.78 5.96
CA VAL A 34 10.98 -10.92 5.67
C VAL A 34 11.85 -10.02 6.57
N ALA A 35 11.44 -8.78 6.81
CA ALA A 35 12.17 -7.83 7.65
C ALA A 35 11.88 -8.02 9.15
N ARG A 36 10.87 -8.76 9.57
CA ARG A 36 10.64 -9.09 11.00
C ARG A 36 11.45 -10.31 11.41
N GLU A 37 11.78 -11.19 10.47
CA GLU A 37 12.82 -12.21 10.64
C GLU A 37 14.24 -11.58 10.61
N GLY A 38 14.42 -10.39 10.01
CA GLY A 38 15.73 -9.74 9.84
C GLY A 38 15.96 -8.40 10.56
N ALA A 39 14.94 -7.81 11.19
CA ALA A 39 15.04 -6.56 11.93
C ALA A 39 14.37 -6.75 13.28
N GLU A 40 15.22 -6.83 14.31
CA GLU A 40 14.86 -6.39 15.64
C GLU A 40 14.07 -5.08 15.57
N PRO A 41 13.11 -4.86 16.48
CA PRO A 41 12.37 -3.61 16.53
C PRO A 41 13.35 -2.50 16.89
N THR A 42 13.87 -1.78 15.89
CA THR A 42 14.57 -0.53 16.15
C THR A 42 13.54 0.44 16.75
N PRO A 43 13.75 0.91 17.99
CA PRO A 43 12.84 1.86 18.61
C PRO A 43 12.79 3.14 17.76
N ALA A 44 11.63 3.78 17.77
CA ALA A 44 11.30 4.97 16.99
C ALA A 44 12.45 6.02 16.99
N PRO A 45 12.62 6.80 15.91
CA PRO A 45 13.61 7.87 15.91
C PRO A 45 13.26 8.86 17.02
N GLU A 46 14.04 8.84 18.10
CA GLU A 46 14.00 9.91 19.09
C GLU A 46 14.30 11.21 18.36
N SER A 47 13.41 12.18 18.55
CA SER A 47 13.55 13.52 18.01
C SER A 47 14.79 14.15 18.64
N SER A 48 15.93 14.05 17.97
CA SER A 48 17.14 14.77 18.35
C SER A 48 16.95 16.22 17.92
N LYS A 49 16.59 17.06 18.88
CA LYS A 49 16.64 18.51 18.77
C LYS A 49 17.81 18.95 19.64
N ASP A 50 18.94 19.25 19.02
CA ASP A 50 20.02 20.07 19.57
C ASP A 50 20.24 21.24 18.61
#